data_AF-A0A103YEY6-F1
#
_entry.id   AF-A0A103YEY6-F1
#
_cell.length_a   1.000
_cell.length_b   1.000
_cell.length_c   1.000
_cell.angle_alpha   90.00
_cell.angle_beta   90.00
_cell.angle_gamma   90.00
#
_symmetry.space_group_name_H-M   'P 1'
#
loop_
_entity.id
_entity.type
_entity.pdbx_description
1 polymer ?
#
loop_
_entity_poly.entity_id
_entity_poly.type
_entity_poly.pdbx_seq_one_letter_code
_entity_poly.pdbx_strand_id
1 'polypeptide(L)'
;MGMESPLPYLNPLLKGETLLSGANFASAGIGILNDTGIQFLNIIRIWKQIEYFEQYQIRLASIIGRDRARQIVSNAISLISLGGNDFVNNYYLLPFSARSRQYALPDYVRYLVSEYRNI
;
A
#
# COMPACT_ATOMS: atom_id res chain seq x y z
N MET A 1 -7.22 1.94 22.91
CA MET A 1 -6.86 2.14 21.49
C MET A 1 -7.84 3.17 20.95
N GLY A 2 -7.42 4.42 20.72
CA GLY A 2 -8.34 5.55 20.52
C GLY A 2 -7.72 6.72 19.76
N MET A 3 -6.74 6.44 18.89
CA MET A 3 -6.33 7.42 17.88
C MET A 3 -7.24 7.29 16.67
N GLU A 4 -7.74 8.41 16.16
CA GLU A 4 -8.46 8.43 14.88
C GLU A 4 -7.54 7.89 13.78
N SER A 5 -8.12 7.10 12.87
CA SER A 5 -7.39 6.57 11.72
C SER A 5 -7.01 7.72 10.79
N PRO A 6 -5.78 7.75 10.25
CA PRO A 6 -5.37 8.79 9.32
C PRO A 6 -6.26 8.77 8.07
N LEU A 7 -6.55 9.96 7.55
CA LEU A 7 -7.35 10.11 6.33
C LEU A 7 -6.65 9.48 5.13
N PRO A 8 -7.40 8.95 4.14
CA PRO A 8 -6.84 8.54 2.86
C PRO A 8 -6.02 9.67 2.23
N TYR A 9 -4.86 9.36 1.65
CA TYR A 9 -3.95 10.36 1.10
C TYR A 9 -4.61 11.30 0.06
N LEU A 10 -5.52 10.74 -0.74
CA LEU A 10 -6.27 11.45 -1.78
C LEU A 10 -7.52 12.17 -1.25
N ASN A 11 -7.79 12.12 0.05
CA ASN A 11 -8.91 12.84 0.65
C ASN A 11 -8.65 14.35 0.59
N PRO A 12 -9.56 15.17 0.02
CA PRO A 12 -9.40 16.63 -0.06
C PRO A 12 -9.34 17.34 1.30
N LEU A 13 -9.74 16.66 2.38
CA LEU A 13 -9.64 17.15 3.75
C LEU A 13 -8.28 16.89 4.38
N LEU A 14 -7.40 16.07 3.78
CA LEU A 14 -6.04 15.84 4.26
C LEU A 14 -5.14 17.03 3.90
N LYS A 15 -5.19 18.08 4.72
CA LYS A 15 -4.45 19.35 4.58
C LYS A 15 -4.16 20.00 5.93
N GLY A 16 -3.19 20.91 5.97
CA GLY A 16 -2.83 21.64 7.19
C GLY A 16 -2.48 20.68 8.34
N GLU A 17 -3.11 20.86 9.50
CA GLU A 17 -2.85 20.05 10.70
C GLU A 17 -3.19 18.56 10.52
N THR A 18 -4.17 18.20 9.69
CA THR A 18 -4.50 16.79 9.46
C THR A 18 -3.38 16.00 8.76
N LEU A 19 -2.48 16.68 8.02
CA LEU A 19 -1.27 16.05 7.49
C LEU A 19 -0.28 15.66 8.60
N LEU A 20 -0.28 16.37 9.74
CA LEU A 20 0.59 16.09 10.88
C LEU A 20 0.17 14.82 11.63
N SER A 21 -1.11 14.45 11.53
CA SER A 21 -1.66 13.22 12.13
C SER A 21 -1.37 11.95 11.32
N GLY A 22 -0.75 12.07 10.14
CA GLY A 22 -0.45 10.97 9.24
C GLY A 22 -1.42 10.85 8.07
N ALA A 23 -1.19 9.84 7.22
CA ALA A 23 -2.00 9.58 6.04
C ALA A 23 -2.13 8.07 5.79
N ASN A 24 -3.25 7.65 5.23
CA ASN A 24 -3.50 6.28 4.81
C ASN A 24 -3.32 6.16 3.29
N PHE A 25 -2.38 5.32 2.85
CA PHE A 25 -2.06 5.09 1.44
C PHE A 25 -2.69 3.81 0.88
N ALA A 26 -3.31 2.98 1.74
CA ALA A 26 -3.79 1.67 1.37
C ALA A 26 -4.91 1.73 0.34
N SER A 27 -4.92 0.74 -0.55
CA SER A 27 -5.97 0.51 -1.54
C SER A 27 -6.49 -0.91 -1.42
N ALA A 28 -7.81 -1.07 -1.36
CA ALA A 28 -8.43 -2.37 -1.25
C ALA A 28 -8.22 -3.20 -2.51
N GLY A 29 -8.09 -4.52 -2.35
CA GLY A 29 -7.98 -5.47 -3.47
C GLY A 29 -6.60 -5.59 -4.10
N ILE A 30 -5.64 -4.73 -3.74
CA ILE A 30 -4.28 -4.79 -4.28
C ILE A 30 -3.47 -5.92 -3.65
N GLY A 31 -2.50 -6.42 -4.40
CA GLY A 31 -1.52 -7.38 -3.92
C GLY A 31 -0.09 -6.91 -4.20
N ILE A 32 0.84 -7.81 -3.94
CA ILE A 32 2.25 -7.71 -4.32
C ILE A 32 2.35 -7.61 -5.85
N LEU A 33 1.58 -8.43 -6.56
CA LEU A 33 1.64 -8.49 -8.02
C LEU A 33 0.79 -7.38 -8.65
N ASN A 34 1.31 -6.78 -9.72
CA ASN A 34 0.67 -5.67 -10.42
C ASN A 34 -0.64 -6.06 -11.13
N ASP A 35 -0.89 -7.35 -11.36
CA ASP A 35 -2.12 -7.88 -11.94
C ASP A 35 -3.18 -8.26 -10.87
N THR A 36 -2.82 -8.30 -9.59
CA THR A 36 -3.74 -8.67 -8.50
C THR A 36 -4.86 -7.65 -8.35
N GLY A 37 -6.12 -8.08 -8.44
CA GLY A 37 -7.26 -7.17 -8.28
C GLY A 37 -7.58 -6.37 -9.55
N ILE A 38 -7.02 -6.71 -10.72
CA ILE A 38 -7.34 -6.05 -11.99
C ILE A 38 -8.85 -5.98 -12.32
N GLN A 39 -9.66 -6.87 -11.73
CA GLN A 39 -11.13 -6.81 -11.80
C GLN A 39 -11.74 -5.58 -11.11
N PHE A 40 -10.98 -4.89 -10.26
CA PHE A 40 -11.38 -3.67 -9.60
C PHE A 40 -10.89 -2.48 -10.42
N LEU A 41 -11.82 -1.66 -10.93
CA LEU A 41 -11.53 -0.57 -11.86
C LEU A 41 -10.56 0.49 -11.31
N ASN A 42 -10.62 0.77 -10.00
CA ASN A 42 -9.87 1.85 -9.36
C ASN A 42 -8.92 1.32 -8.28
N ILE A 43 -7.81 0.74 -8.71
CA ILE A 43 -6.76 0.26 -7.81
C ILE A 43 -5.54 1.18 -7.83
N ILE A 44 -5.03 1.49 -6.63
CA ILE A 44 -3.74 2.17 -6.44
C ILE A 44 -2.70 1.10 -6.08
N ARG A 45 -1.89 0.71 -7.07
CA ARG A 45 -0.82 -0.29 -6.94
C ARG A 45 0.21 0.10 -5.88
N ILE A 46 0.93 -0.87 -5.33
CA ILE A 46 1.87 -0.64 -4.23
C ILE A 46 2.95 0.40 -4.57
N TRP A 47 3.52 0.36 -5.78
CA TRP A 47 4.49 1.36 -6.24
C TRP A 47 3.89 2.78 -6.18
N LYS A 48 2.61 2.94 -6.53
CA LYS A 48 1.92 4.23 -6.48
C LYS A 48 1.65 4.68 -5.05
N GLN A 49 1.40 3.76 -4.13
CA GLN A 49 1.27 4.06 -2.69
C GLN A 49 2.59 4.57 -2.11
N ILE A 50 3.73 4.01 -2.55
CA ILE A 50 5.07 4.49 -2.19
C ILE A 50 5.33 5.89 -2.75
N GLU A 51 5.01 6.13 -4.04
CA GLU A 51 5.09 7.48 -4.61
C GLU A 51 4.22 8.49 -3.84
N TYR A 52 3.02 8.10 -3.41
CA TYR A 52 2.18 8.95 -2.58
C TYR A 52 2.78 9.20 -1.19
N PHE A 53 3.47 8.24 -0.61
CA PHE A 53 4.21 8.44 0.63
C PHE A 53 5.37 9.43 0.46
N GLU A 54 6.11 9.38 -0.64
CA GLU A 54 7.15 10.37 -0.97
C GLU A 54 6.55 11.77 -1.14
N GLN A 55 5.44 11.88 -1.89
CA GLN A 55 4.72 13.14 -2.03
C GLN A 55 4.17 13.66 -0.70
N TYR A 56 3.69 12.78 0.17
CA TYR A 56 3.28 13.14 1.53
C TYR A 56 4.42 13.79 2.30
N GLN A 57 5.64 13.25 2.24
CA GLN A 57 6.81 13.85 2.90
C GLN A 57 7.12 15.25 2.38
N ILE A 58 6.98 15.48 1.06
CA ILE A 58 7.16 16.80 0.45
C ILE A 58 6.08 17.78 0.95
N ARG A 59 4.82 17.36 0.95
CA ARG A 59 3.69 18.15 1.44
C ARG A 59 3.85 18.48 2.93
N LEU A 60 4.27 17.52 3.74
CA LEU A 60 4.56 17.73 5.15
C LEU A 60 5.68 18.77 5.33
N ALA A 61 6.78 18.63 4.61
CA ALA A 61 7.90 19.57 4.64
C ALA A 61 7.51 21.00 4.22
N SER A 62 6.56 21.17 3.32
CA SER A 62 6.06 22.51 2.94
C SER A 62 5.31 23.24 4.06
N ILE A 63 4.81 22.51 5.08
CA ILE A 63 4.04 23.08 6.19
C ILE A 63 4.95 23.38 7.37
N ILE A 64 5.87 22.47 7.71
CA ILE A 64 6.64 22.53 8.97
C ILE A 64 8.15 22.58 8.79
N GLY A 65 8.63 22.67 7.55
CA GLY A 65 10.06 22.59 7.21
C GLY A 65 10.58 21.15 7.11
N ARG A 66 11.69 20.99 6.37
CA ARG A 66 12.26 19.68 6.02
C ARG A 66 12.75 18.89 7.24
N ASP A 67 13.45 19.54 8.16
CA ASP A 67 14.04 18.85 9.32
C ASP A 67 12.97 18.28 10.24
N ARG A 68 11.93 19.07 10.51
CA ARG A 68 10.81 18.64 11.35
C ARG A 68 9.95 17.58 10.66
N ALA A 69 9.74 17.68 9.35
CA ALA A 69 9.06 16.64 8.58
C ALA A 69 9.82 15.31 8.63
N ARG A 70 11.14 15.33 8.44
CA ARG A 70 11.99 14.14 8.58
C ARG A 70 11.88 13.54 9.98
N GLN A 71 11.91 14.37 11.03
CA GLN A 71 11.77 13.91 12.42
C GLN A 71 10.42 13.24 12.68
N ILE A 72 9.31 13.81 12.18
CA ILE A 72 7.98 13.19 12.32
C ILE A 72 7.96 11.84 11.61
N VAL A 73 8.42 11.78 10.36
CA VAL A 73 8.41 10.56 9.56
C VAL A 73 9.29 9.47 10.19
N SER A 74 10.47 9.81 10.72
CA SER A 74 11.37 8.84 11.36
C SER A 74 10.84 8.28 12.68
N ASN A 75 9.96 9.02 13.36
CA ASN A 75 9.35 8.59 14.62
C ASN A 75 7.95 8.00 14.43
N ALA A 76 7.43 7.98 13.20
CA ALA A 76 6.11 7.46 12.90
C ALA A 76 6.11 5.93 12.93
N ILE A 77 4.94 5.36 13.23
CA ILE A 77 4.68 3.94 13.03
C ILE A 77 4.14 3.76 11.61
N SER A 78 4.84 2.97 10.80
CA SER A 78 4.37 2.56 9.48
C SER A 78 3.80 1.15 9.54
N LEU A 79 2.56 0.98 9.08
CA LEU A 79 1.91 -0.32 8.97
C LEU A 79 1.66 -0.65 7.50
N ILE A 80 2.19 -1.78 7.04
CA ILE A 80 2.00 -2.29 5.68
C ILE A 80 1.32 -3.66 5.77
N SER A 81 0.21 -3.83 5.05
CA SER A 81 -0.47 -5.11 4.89
C SER A 81 -0.66 -5.38 3.40
N LEU A 82 0.00 -6.42 2.89
CA LEU A 82 0.10 -6.74 1.48
C LEU A 82 0.25 -8.27 1.31
N GLY A 83 -0.20 -8.83 0.18
CA GLY A 83 -0.02 -10.26 -0.13
C GLY A 83 -1.29 -11.10 -0.07
N GLY A 84 -2.22 -10.79 0.85
CA GLY A 84 -3.43 -11.61 1.03
C GLY A 84 -4.30 -11.72 -0.23
N ASN A 85 -4.45 -10.60 -0.94
CA ASN A 85 -5.20 -10.56 -2.20
C ASN A 85 -4.54 -11.35 -3.32
N ASP A 86 -3.22 -11.57 -3.30
CA ASP A 86 -2.54 -12.39 -4.30
C ASP A 86 -2.96 -13.86 -4.21
N PHE A 87 -3.28 -14.33 -3.00
CA PHE A 87 -3.85 -15.66 -2.79
C PHE A 87 -5.33 -15.68 -3.09
N VAL A 88 -6.10 -14.76 -2.49
CA VAL A 88 -7.56 -14.72 -2.66
C VAL A 88 -7.90 -14.53 -4.13
N ASN A 89 -7.48 -13.43 -4.75
CA ASN A 89 -7.96 -13.05 -6.08
C ASN A 89 -7.33 -13.84 -7.22
N ASN A 90 -6.08 -14.27 -7.10
CA ASN A 90 -5.40 -14.93 -8.22
C ASN A 90 -5.32 -16.44 -8.06
N TYR A 91 -5.28 -16.97 -6.84
CA TYR A 91 -5.00 -18.38 -6.59
C TYR A 91 -6.25 -19.17 -6.18
N TYR A 92 -7.05 -18.67 -5.24
CA TYR A 92 -8.14 -19.44 -4.62
C TYR A 92 -9.55 -19.04 -5.02
N LEU A 93 -9.78 -17.83 -5.56
CA LEU A 93 -11.13 -17.35 -5.88
C LEU A 93 -11.88 -18.26 -6.86
N LEU A 94 -11.17 -18.81 -7.85
CA LEU A 94 -11.73 -19.71 -8.85
C LEU A 94 -10.99 -21.05 -8.83
N PRO A 95 -11.70 -22.18 -8.91
CA PRO A 95 -11.07 -23.48 -9.18
C PRO A 95 -10.25 -23.40 -10.47
N PHE A 96 -9.04 -23.97 -10.46
CA PHE A 96 -8.13 -23.97 -11.61
C PHE A 96 -7.85 -22.57 -12.18
N SER A 97 -7.74 -21.56 -11.30
CA SER A 97 -7.33 -20.21 -11.67
C SER A 97 -6.08 -20.21 -12.56
N ALA A 98 -5.89 -19.17 -13.37
CA ALA A 98 -4.70 -19.04 -14.21
C ALA A 98 -3.41 -19.20 -13.39
N ARG A 99 -3.35 -18.63 -12.19
CA ARG A 99 -2.19 -18.71 -11.31
C ARG A 99 -1.94 -20.13 -10.78
N SER A 100 -2.98 -20.86 -10.37
CA SER A 100 -2.85 -22.23 -9.88
C SER A 100 -2.47 -23.24 -10.97
N ARG A 101 -2.74 -22.92 -12.25
CA ARG A 101 -2.25 -23.69 -13.40
C ARG A 101 -0.80 -23.36 -13.79
N GLN A 102 -0.33 -22.16 -13.47
CA GLN A 102 1.05 -21.72 -13.74
C GLN A 102 2.04 -22.20 -12.68
N TYR A 103 1.63 -22.19 -11.41
CA TYR A 103 2.49 -22.48 -10.28
C TYR A 103 1.81 -23.45 -9.32
N ALA A 104 2.56 -24.46 -8.86
CA ALA A 104 2.20 -25.14 -7.62
C ALA A 104 2.30 -24.17 -6.44
N LEU A 105 1.52 -24.39 -5.39
CA LEU A 105 1.42 -23.44 -4.27
C LEU A 105 2.80 -23.07 -3.66
N PRO A 106 3.73 -24.01 -3.40
CA PRO A 106 5.05 -23.65 -2.88
C PRO A 106 5.87 -22.76 -3.83
N ASP A 107 5.74 -22.95 -5.14
CA ASP A 107 6.40 -22.11 -6.15
C ASP A 107 5.77 -20.72 -6.22
N TYR A 108 4.44 -20.65 -6.08
CA TYR A 108 3.74 -19.37 -6.05
C TYR A 108 4.14 -18.53 -4.82
N VAL A 109 4.29 -19.15 -3.65
CA VAL A 109 4.79 -18.46 -2.45
C VAL A 109 6.21 -17.93 -2.68
N ARG A 110 7.10 -18.72 -3.28
CA ARG A 110 8.46 -18.27 -3.62
C ARG A 110 8.45 -17.10 -4.58
N TYR A 111 7.59 -17.14 -5.60
CA TYR A 111 7.41 -16.05 -6.56
C TYR A 111 6.89 -14.78 -5.87
N LEU A 112 5.88 -14.87 -5.00
CA LEU A 112 5.41 -13.70 -4.25
C LEU A 112 6.49 -13.09 -3.36
N VAL A 113 7.32 -13.92 -2.70
CA VAL A 113 8.44 -13.43 -1.88
C VAL A 113 9.51 -12.76 -2.75
N SER A 114 9.78 -13.26 -3.96
CA SER A 114 10.74 -12.59 -4.86
C SER A 114 10.23 -11.22 -5.32
N GLU A 115 8.94 -11.13 -5.68
CA GLU A 115 8.34 -9.87 -6.10
C GLU A 115 8.22 -8.87 -4.94
N TYR A 116 7.94 -9.34 -3.72
CA TYR A 116 7.87 -8.48 -2.53
C TYR A 116 9.20 -7.78 -2.22
N ARG A 117 10.34 -8.41 -2.54
CA ARG A 117 11.67 -7.82 -2.33
C ARG A 117 12.00 -6.69 -3.31
N ASN A 118 11.24 -6.57 -4.39
CA ASN A 118 11.41 -5.54 -5.40
C ASN A 118 10.51 -4.31 -5.15
N ILE A 119 9.70 -4.35 -4.10
CA ILE A 119 8.89 -3.24 -3.59
C ILE A 119 9.77 -2.39 -2.66
#